data_AF-A0A0F2RXJ8-F1
#
_entry.id   AF-A0A0F2RXJ8-F1
#
_cell.length_a   1.000
_cell.length_b   1.000
_cell.length_c   1.000
_cell.angle_alpha   90.00
_cell.angle_beta   90.00
_cell.angle_gamma   90.00
#
_symmetry.space_group_name_H-M   'P 1'
#
loop_
_entity.id
_entity.type
_entity.pdbx_description
1 polymer ?
#
loop_
_entity_poly.entity_id
_entity_poly.type
_entity_poly.pdbx_seq_one_letter_code
_entity_poly.pdbx_strand_id
1 'polypeptide(L)'
;MTRRDDSLDTPVSALAAEAVPAREIARRLSVTTSRVHSVLHYLRRHGAPFPPVRLGKPCGRQGAQLTRLNAEVRGALEPHALARGVQTKALAVRILEVVIRDNLIDAILDDKETDA
;
A
#
# COMPACT_ATOMS: atom_id res chain seq x y z
N MET A 1 -25.83 -3.19 24.94
CA MET A 1 -25.72 -2.53 23.62
C MET A 1 -25.26 -3.56 22.60
N THR A 2 -26.21 -4.28 22.01
CA THR A 2 -25.99 -5.30 20.98
C THR A 2 -25.61 -4.60 19.67
N ARG A 3 -24.31 -4.63 19.34
CA ARG A 3 -23.77 -3.97 18.16
C ARG A 3 -24.24 -4.71 16.91
N ARG A 4 -24.75 -3.96 15.93
CA ARG A 4 -25.11 -4.41 14.56
C ARG A 4 -23.95 -5.07 13.76
N ASP A 5 -22.81 -5.36 14.38
CA ASP A 5 -21.59 -5.85 13.72
C ASP A 5 -21.45 -7.39 13.73
N ASP A 6 -22.14 -8.11 14.63
CA ASP A 6 -22.13 -9.59 14.65
C ASP A 6 -22.66 -10.21 13.34
N SER A 7 -23.50 -9.47 12.61
CA SER A 7 -24.10 -9.91 11.35
C SER A 7 -23.07 -10.12 10.23
N LEU A 8 -21.88 -9.52 10.32
CA LEU A 8 -20.85 -9.66 9.28
C LEU A 8 -19.71 -10.59 9.70
N ASP A 9 -19.49 -10.78 10.99
CA ASP A 9 -18.40 -11.61 11.52
C ASP A 9 -18.58 -13.09 11.16
N THR A 10 -19.81 -13.60 11.31
CA THR A 10 -20.16 -14.98 10.96
C THR A 10 -20.02 -15.27 9.46
N PRO A 11 -20.58 -14.47 8.54
CA PRO A 11 -20.41 -14.73 7.11
C PRO A 11 -18.98 -14.46 6.61
N VAL A 12 -18.26 -13.48 7.17
CA VAL A 12 -16.85 -13.22 6.80
C VAL A 12 -15.94 -14.37 7.24
N SER A 13 -16.13 -14.91 8.45
CA SER A 13 -15.35 -16.06 8.93
C SER A 13 -15.64 -17.34 8.15
N ALA A 14 -16.91 -17.63 7.81
CA ALA A 14 -17.28 -18.77 6.99
C ALA A 14 -16.64 -18.71 5.59
N LEU A 15 -16.75 -17.57 4.91
CA LEU A 15 -16.14 -17.39 3.57
C LEU A 15 -14.60 -17.36 3.64
N ALA A 16 -14.02 -16.87 4.74
CA ALA A 16 -12.58 -16.92 4.95
C ALA A 16 -12.07 -18.35 5.21
N ALA A 17 -12.86 -19.21 5.86
CA ALA A 17 -12.57 -20.62 6.06
C ALA A 17 -12.50 -21.38 4.71
N GLU A 18 -13.33 -21.00 3.75
CA GLU A 18 -13.30 -21.50 2.37
C GLU A 18 -12.13 -20.93 1.52
N ALA A 19 -11.22 -20.18 2.13
CA ALA A 19 -10.10 -19.50 1.47
C ALA A 19 -10.52 -18.53 0.35
N VAL A 20 -11.75 -18.01 0.39
CA VAL A 20 -12.28 -17.06 -0.59
C VAL A 20 -11.56 -15.71 -0.45
N PRO A 21 -11.12 -15.06 -1.55
CA PRO A 21 -10.44 -13.77 -1.51
C PRO A 21 -11.31 -12.66 -0.89
N ALA A 22 -10.70 -11.74 -0.13
CA ALA A 22 -11.42 -10.64 0.54
C ALA A 22 -12.23 -9.76 -0.43
N ARG A 23 -11.78 -9.61 -1.68
CA ARG A 23 -12.52 -8.92 -2.76
C ARG A 23 -13.81 -9.65 -3.13
N GLU A 24 -13.77 -10.97 -3.15
CA GLU A 24 -14.94 -11.80 -3.45
C GLU A 24 -15.90 -11.85 -2.26
N ILE A 25 -15.38 -11.91 -1.03
CA ILE A 25 -16.18 -11.75 0.20
C ILE A 25 -16.91 -10.41 0.19
N ALA A 26 -16.19 -9.32 -0.12
CA ALA A 26 -16.76 -7.98 -0.23
C ALA A 26 -17.88 -7.92 -1.28
N ARG A 27 -17.67 -8.54 -2.45
CA ARG A 27 -18.68 -8.62 -3.52
C ARG A 27 -19.92 -9.41 -3.09
N ARG A 28 -19.76 -10.56 -2.45
CA ARG A 28 -20.87 -11.43 -2.01
C ARG A 28 -21.68 -10.82 -0.87
N LEU A 29 -21.02 -10.08 0.02
CA LEU A 29 -21.66 -9.45 1.18
C LEU A 29 -22.07 -7.99 0.92
N SER A 30 -21.87 -7.47 -0.30
CA SER A 30 -22.16 -6.08 -0.67
C SER A 30 -21.52 -5.05 0.28
N VAL A 31 -20.31 -5.34 0.75
CA VAL A 31 -19.54 -4.47 1.66
C VAL A 31 -18.22 -4.04 1.00
N THR A 32 -17.58 -3.02 1.56
CA THR A 32 -16.25 -2.59 1.09
C THR A 32 -15.18 -3.60 1.48
N THR A 33 -14.16 -3.74 0.63
CA THR A 33 -12.98 -4.57 0.93
C THR A 33 -12.26 -4.11 2.20
N SER A 34 -12.20 -2.80 2.45
CA SER A 34 -11.66 -2.22 3.68
C SER A 34 -12.39 -2.75 4.92
N ARG A 35 -13.73 -2.82 4.89
CA ARG A 35 -14.52 -3.35 6.01
C ARG A 35 -14.28 -4.84 6.23
N VAL A 36 -14.14 -5.64 5.16
CA VAL A 36 -13.76 -7.06 5.27
C VAL A 36 -12.38 -7.21 5.90
N HIS A 37 -11.40 -6.39 5.52
CA HIS A 37 -10.06 -6.42 6.12
C HIS A 37 -10.07 -6.07 7.61
N SER A 38 -10.86 -5.07 8.02
CA SER A 38 -11.04 -4.70 9.43
C SER A 38 -11.65 -5.85 10.25
N VAL A 39 -12.66 -6.53 9.71
CA VAL A 39 -13.31 -7.67 10.36
C VAL A 39 -12.34 -8.87 10.44
N LEU A 40 -11.62 -9.20 9.37
CA LEU A 40 -10.62 -10.27 9.40
C LEU A 40 -9.48 -9.98 10.39
N HIS A 41 -9.05 -8.72 10.50
CA HIS A 41 -8.05 -8.31 11.48
C HIS A 41 -8.56 -8.47 12.91
N TYR A 42 -9.81 -8.04 13.17
CA TYR A 42 -10.47 -8.22 14.45
C TYR A 42 -10.59 -9.72 14.81
N LEU A 43 -11.15 -10.54 13.92
CA LEU A 43 -11.34 -11.97 14.14
C LEU A 43 -10.00 -12.71 14.39
N ARG A 44 -8.91 -12.33 13.71
CA ARG A 44 -7.57 -12.86 13.99
C ARG A 44 -7.06 -12.50 15.38
N ARG A 45 -7.26 -11.24 15.80
CA ARG A 45 -6.88 -10.78 17.13
C ARG A 45 -7.69 -11.48 18.23
N HIS A 46 -8.90 -11.91 17.91
CA HIS A 46 -9.80 -12.65 18.79
C HIS A 46 -9.73 -14.18 18.62
N GLY A 47 -8.72 -14.70 17.92
CA GLY A 47 -8.39 -16.13 17.92
C GLY A 47 -9.17 -17.01 16.94
N ALA A 48 -9.86 -16.43 15.96
CA ALA A 48 -10.62 -17.22 14.98
C ALA A 48 -9.69 -18.03 14.04
N PRO A 49 -9.90 -19.35 13.89
CA PRO A 49 -9.07 -20.21 13.06
C PRO A 49 -9.56 -20.19 11.60
N PHE A 50 -9.03 -19.28 10.79
CA PHE A 50 -9.23 -19.31 9.33
C PHE A 50 -7.90 -19.16 8.59
N PRO A 51 -7.72 -19.85 7.45
CA PRO A 51 -6.51 -19.74 6.65
C PRO A 51 -6.31 -18.29 6.17
N PRO A 52 -5.06 -17.86 5.93
CA PRO A 52 -4.81 -16.53 5.41
C PRO A 52 -5.54 -16.37 4.07
N VAL A 53 -6.64 -15.60 4.09
CA VAL A 53 -7.38 -15.19 2.90
C VAL A 53 -6.37 -14.73 1.87
N ARG A 54 -6.33 -15.39 0.70
CA ARG A 54 -5.38 -15.09 -0.37
C ARG A 54 -5.52 -13.60 -0.66
N LEU A 55 -4.53 -12.84 -0.19
CA LEU A 55 -4.36 -11.45 -0.56
C LEU A 55 -4.37 -11.46 -2.08
N GLY A 56 -5.34 -10.78 -2.69
CA GLY A 56 -5.35 -10.58 -4.13
C GLY A 56 -3.94 -10.20 -4.56
N LYS A 57 -3.50 -10.78 -5.68
CA LYS A 57 -2.15 -10.69 -6.28
C LYS A 57 -1.37 -9.54 -5.65
N PRO A 58 -0.34 -9.79 -4.81
CA PRO A 58 0.36 -8.71 -4.13
C PRO A 58 0.67 -7.67 -5.19
N CYS A 59 0.30 -6.41 -4.95
CA CYS A 59 0.72 -5.31 -5.81
C CYS A 59 2.21 -5.55 -6.03
N GLY A 60 2.57 -5.87 -7.28
CA GLY A 60 3.84 -6.53 -7.57
C GLY A 60 4.98 -5.76 -6.92
N ARG A 61 6.07 -6.44 -6.56
CA ARG A 61 7.28 -5.78 -6.02
C ARG A 61 7.69 -4.53 -6.82
N GLN A 62 7.32 -4.44 -8.10
CA GLN A 62 7.48 -3.27 -8.96
C GLN A 62 6.75 -2.00 -8.48
N GLY A 63 5.53 -2.09 -7.91
CA GLY A 63 4.83 -0.92 -7.34
C GLY A 63 5.39 -0.49 -5.98
N ALA A 64 5.91 -1.44 -5.20
CA ALA A 64 6.55 -1.18 -3.90
C ALA A 64 8.01 -0.72 -4.02
N GLN A 65 8.67 -0.96 -5.16
CA GLN A 65 10.05 -0.54 -5.40
C GLN A 65 10.19 0.95 -5.68
N LEU A 66 9.19 1.59 -6.29
CA LEU A 66 9.19 3.04 -6.56
C LEU A 66 9.22 3.91 -5.29
N THR A 67 9.06 3.32 -4.09
CA THR A 67 8.96 4.07 -2.82
C THR A 67 9.89 3.60 -1.71
N ARG A 68 10.89 2.76 -2.01
CA ARG A 68 11.98 2.50 -1.06
C ARG A 68 13.19 3.35 -1.39
N LEU A 69 13.10 4.63 -1.01
CA LEU A 69 14.29 5.47 -0.85
C LEU A 69 15.23 4.80 0.15
N ASN A 70 16.49 4.62 -0.22
CA ASN A 70 17.55 4.16 0.69
C ASN A 70 17.58 5.08 1.93
N ALA A 71 18.01 4.54 3.08
CA ALA A 71 18.06 5.29 4.34
C ALA A 71 18.88 6.58 4.21
N GLU A 72 19.99 6.53 3.48
CA GLU A 72 20.85 7.69 3.19
C GLU A 72 20.11 8.77 2.40
N VAL A 73 19.46 8.39 1.30
CA VAL A 73 18.68 9.31 0.45
C VAL A 73 17.52 9.93 1.25
N ARG A 74 16.90 9.14 2.12
CA ARG A 74 15.85 9.63 3.00
C ARG A 74 16.38 10.63 4.02
N GLY A 75 17.51 10.34 4.66
CA GLY A 75 18.16 11.25 5.61
C GLY A 75 18.57 12.57 4.95
N ALA A 76 19.05 12.53 3.71
CA ALA A 76 19.37 13.74 2.95
C ALA A 76 18.12 14.57 2.60
N LEU A 77 16.99 13.92 2.28
CA LEU A 77 15.74 14.60 1.91
C LEU A 77 14.90 15.07 3.10
N GLU A 78 15.08 14.48 4.28
CA GLU A 78 14.33 14.78 5.50
C GLU A 78 14.40 16.27 5.93
N PRO A 79 15.57 16.93 6.01
CA PRO A 79 15.61 18.36 6.36
C PRO A 79 14.87 19.23 5.33
N HIS A 80 14.95 18.87 4.04
CA HIS A 80 14.27 19.58 2.98
C HIS A 80 12.75 19.38 2.99
N ALA A 81 12.30 18.21 3.45
CA ALA A 81 10.89 17.87 3.61
C ALA A 81 10.28 18.58 4.83
N LEU A 82 11.02 18.58 5.94
CA LEU A 82 10.64 19.24 7.18
C LEU A 82 10.53 20.76 7.01
N ALA A 83 11.49 21.39 6.31
CA ALA A 83 11.44 22.81 5.98
C ALA A 83 10.21 23.20 5.14
N ARG A 84 9.60 22.25 4.44
CA ARG A 84 8.42 22.44 3.57
C ARG A 84 7.13 21.89 4.17
N GLY A 85 7.17 21.33 5.38
CA GLY A 85 6.00 20.73 6.04
C GLY A 85 5.39 19.52 5.31
N VAL A 86 6.19 18.81 4.50
CA VAL A 86 5.73 17.66 3.71
C VAL A 86 6.45 16.38 4.11
N GLN A 87 5.85 15.22 3.81
CA GLN A 87 6.53 13.94 4.01
C GLN A 87 7.67 13.78 3.01
N THR A 88 8.79 13.18 3.44
CA THR A 88 9.97 12.92 2.59
C THR A 88 9.63 12.19 1.29
N LYS A 89 8.68 11.26 1.34
CA LYS A 89 8.17 10.57 0.14
C LYS A 89 7.43 11.50 -0.81
N ALA A 90 6.58 12.38 -0.28
CA ALA A 90 5.85 13.37 -1.08
C ALA A 90 6.81 14.38 -1.73
N LEU A 91 7.86 14.77 -1.00
CA LEU A 91 8.91 15.62 -1.56
C LEU A 91 9.64 14.92 -2.73
N ALA A 92 10.03 13.65 -2.55
CA ALA A 92 10.72 12.90 -3.59
C ALA A 92 9.89 12.75 -4.87
N VAL A 93 8.59 12.45 -4.74
CA VAL A 93 7.68 12.41 -5.90
C VAL A 93 7.61 13.77 -6.58
N ARG A 94 7.48 14.85 -5.81
CA ARG A 94 7.40 16.20 -6.37
C ARG A 94 8.69 16.64 -7.07
N ILE A 95 9.85 16.18 -6.60
CA ILE A 95 11.13 16.39 -7.28
C ILE A 95 11.13 15.67 -8.64
N LEU A 96 10.70 14.40 -8.67
CA LEU A 96 10.61 13.63 -9.92
C LEU A 96 9.64 14.27 -10.92
N GLU A 97 8.49 14.78 -10.45
CA GLU A 97 7.53 15.50 -11.29
C GLU A 97 8.15 16.75 -11.93
N VAL A 98 8.93 17.53 -11.18
CA VAL A 98 9.63 18.71 -11.69
C VAL A 98 10.72 18.33 -12.69
N VAL A 99 11.52 17.31 -12.38
CA VAL A 99 12.58 16.81 -13.26
C VAL A 99 12.03 16.38 -14.61
N ILE A 100 10.91 15.67 -14.63
CA ILE A 100 10.24 15.25 -15.87
C ILE A 100 9.65 16.45 -16.61
N ARG A 101 8.93 17.32 -15.90
CA ARG A 101 8.28 18.50 -16.51
C ARG A 101 9.27 19.43 -17.19
N ASP A 102 10.42 19.63 -16.57
CA ASP A 102 11.43 20.59 -17.01
C ASP A 102 12.53 19.92 -17.87
N ASN A 103 12.33 18.64 -18.25
CA ASN A 103 13.25 17.81 -19.06
C ASN A 103 14.69 17.77 -18.53
N LEU A 104 14.85 17.69 -17.20
CA LEU A 104 16.15 17.74 -16.52
C LEU A 104 16.81 16.37 -16.36
N ILE A 105 16.25 15.31 -16.97
CA ILE A 105 16.75 13.95 -16.81
C ILE A 105 18.19 13.84 -17.32
N ASP A 106 18.45 14.24 -18.57
CA ASP A 106 19.80 14.19 -19.16
C ASP A 106 20.77 15.17 -18.48
N ALA A 107 20.28 16.16 -17.72
CA ALA A 107 21.11 17.11 -16.97
C ALA A 107 21.51 16.61 -15.58
N ILE A 108 20.75 15.67 -15.01
CA ILE A 108 20.98 15.10 -13.67
C ILE A 108 21.64 13.72 -13.79
N LEU A 109 21.25 12.94 -14.80
CA LEU A 109 21.80 11.64 -15.12
C LEU A 109 22.69 11.82 -16.35
N ASP A 110 23.97 12.11 -16.09
CA ASP A 110 25.01 12.16 -17.12
C ASP A 110 25.43 10.74 -17.53
N ASP A 111 24.48 9.95 -17.99
CA ASP A 111 24.68 8.54 -18.39
C ASP A 111 25.03 8.44 -19.90
N LYS A 112 25.34 9.56 -20.57
CA LYS A 112 25.55 9.64 -22.03
C LYS A 112 26.94 10.11 -22.45
N GLU A 113 27.97 9.83 -21.67
CA GLU A 113 29.30 9.58 -22.25
C GLU A 113 29.41 8.10 -22.63
N THR A 114 28.85 7.74 -23.77
CA THR A 114 29.35 6.58 -24.53
C THR A 114 30.03 7.14 -25.76
N ASP A 115 31.35 7.12 -25.74
CA ASP A 115 32.26 7.45 -26.84
C ASP A 115 31.72 6.96 -28.20
N ALA A 116 31.68 7.87 -29.17
CA ALA A 116 31.62 7.55 -30.60
C ALA A 116 32.50 8.54 -31.38
#